data_AF-A0A1W9T2Q0-F1
#
_entry.id   AF-A0A1W9T2Q0-F1
#
_cell.length_a   1.000
_cell.length_b   1.000
_cell.length_c   1.000
_cell.angle_alpha   90.00
_cell.angle_beta   90.00
_cell.angle_gamma   90.00
#
_symmetry.space_group_name_H-M   'P 1'
#
loop_
_entity.id
_entity.type
_entity.pdbx_description
1 polymer ?
#
loop_
_entity_poly.entity_id
_entity_poly.type
_entity_poly.pdbx_seq_one_letter_code
_entity_poly.pdbx_strand_id
1 'polypeptide(L)'
;MIMKQKTSISAVFTIAFAAAFFSTVPALATQTHGQPEGLYVHQFGHLFFIFSMGVLEFWLRNRNLTREPGWLYIQFAAVLLLLWNVDAFLVHFLEEQTVLLHIEKIDPWHIKITPGGGWTSIAILYYLGKLDHLFCVPAMFCLLLGLKRLARDAARSRLDTDNP
;
A
#
# COMPACT_ATOMS: atom_id res chain seq x y z
N MET A 1 -38.50 -46.70 -32.47
CA MET A 1 -37.14 -46.92 -31.94
C MET A 1 -36.66 -45.58 -31.38
N ILE A 2 -36.73 -45.38 -30.06
CA ILE A 2 -36.41 -44.09 -29.41
C ILE A 2 -35.02 -44.24 -28.77
N MET A 3 -34.01 -43.56 -29.31
CA MET A 3 -32.67 -43.52 -28.74
C MET A 3 -32.70 -42.71 -27.44
N LYS A 4 -32.45 -43.37 -26.30
CA LYS A 4 -32.22 -42.70 -25.02
C LYS A 4 -30.87 -42.00 -25.07
N GLN A 5 -30.88 -40.68 -25.16
CA GLN A 5 -29.72 -39.81 -25.05
C GLN A 5 -29.16 -39.92 -23.62
N LYS A 6 -28.04 -40.63 -23.45
CA LYS A 6 -27.31 -40.66 -22.18
C LYS A 6 -26.52 -39.36 -22.07
N THR A 7 -27.10 -38.33 -21.48
CA THR A 7 -26.34 -37.16 -21.04
C THR A 7 -25.34 -37.63 -19.98
N SER A 8 -24.06 -37.60 -20.33
CA SER A 8 -22.98 -37.96 -19.42
C SER A 8 -23.01 -36.99 -18.25
N ILE A 9 -23.05 -37.50 -17.02
CA ILE A 9 -23.01 -36.71 -15.79
C ILE A 9 -21.83 -35.71 -15.83
N SER A 10 -20.70 -36.14 -16.41
CA SER A 10 -19.52 -35.30 -16.65
C SER A 10 -19.84 -34.05 -17.50
N ALA A 11 -20.64 -34.19 -18.56
CA ALA A 11 -21.02 -33.07 -19.43
C ALA A 11 -21.89 -32.04 -18.68
N VAL A 12 -22.78 -32.50 -17.79
CA VAL A 12 -23.58 -31.61 -16.94
C VAL A 12 -22.68 -30.84 -15.98
N PHE A 13 -21.70 -31.50 -15.36
CA PHE A 13 -20.72 -30.83 -14.50
C PHE A 13 -19.82 -29.85 -15.27
N THR A 14 -19.37 -30.19 -16.47
CA THR A 14 -18.55 -29.28 -17.30
C THR A 14 -19.33 -28.05 -17.71
N ILE A 15 -20.61 -28.20 -18.11
CA ILE A 15 -21.46 -27.07 -18.47
C ILE A 15 -21.78 -26.21 -17.25
N ALA A 16 -22.07 -26.81 -16.10
CA ALA A 16 -22.31 -26.08 -14.85
C ALA A 16 -21.06 -25.31 -14.38
N PHE A 17 -19.88 -25.93 -14.49
CA PHE A 17 -18.62 -25.29 -14.15
C PHE A 17 -18.29 -24.13 -15.11
N ALA A 18 -18.45 -24.33 -16.42
CA ALA A 18 -18.27 -23.27 -17.40
C ALA A 18 -19.26 -22.12 -17.16
N ALA A 19 -20.53 -22.43 -16.91
CA ALA A 19 -21.54 -21.43 -16.59
C ALA A 19 -21.18 -20.62 -15.33
N ALA A 20 -20.69 -21.28 -14.28
CA ALA A 20 -20.25 -20.63 -13.05
C ALA A 20 -18.98 -19.76 -13.26
N PHE A 21 -18.05 -20.24 -14.09
CA PHE A 21 -16.81 -19.50 -14.40
C PHE A 21 -17.08 -18.25 -15.25
N PHE A 22 -18.04 -18.32 -16.17
CA PHE A 22 -18.43 -17.18 -17.02
C PHE A 22 -19.53 -16.31 -16.41
N SER A 23 -20.18 -16.75 -15.33
CA SER A 23 -21.06 -15.91 -14.51
C SER A 23 -20.25 -15.12 -13.48
N THR A 24 -19.33 -14.28 -13.96
CA THR A 24 -18.59 -13.37 -13.09
C THR A 24 -19.51 -12.21 -12.67
N VAL A 25 -20.16 -12.35 -11.51
CA VAL A 25 -20.64 -11.19 -10.75
C VAL A 25 -19.41 -10.49 -10.17
N PRO A 26 -19.37 -9.16 -9.99
CA PRO A 26 -18.28 -8.52 -9.28
C PRO A 26 -18.05 -9.23 -7.95
N ALA A 27 -16.96 -9.98 -7.85
CA ALA A 27 -16.53 -10.53 -6.58
C ALA A 27 -16.05 -9.34 -5.76
N LEU A 28 -16.92 -8.82 -4.89
CA LEU A 28 -16.63 -7.80 -3.88
C LEU A 28 -15.67 -8.36 -2.81
N ALA A 29 -14.58 -9.01 -3.24
CA ALA A 29 -13.58 -9.64 -2.38
C ALA A 29 -12.74 -8.58 -1.65
N THR A 30 -12.65 -7.38 -2.21
CA THR A 30 -12.31 -6.16 -1.46
C THR A 30 -13.61 -5.38 -1.28
N GLN A 31 -14.11 -5.33 -0.04
CA GLN A 31 -15.20 -4.44 0.28
C GLN A 31 -14.68 -3.00 0.05
N THR A 32 -15.10 -2.36 -1.04
CA THR A 32 -14.94 -0.92 -1.18
C THR A 32 -15.85 -0.30 -0.14
N HIS A 33 -15.31 -0.09 1.06
CA HIS A 33 -16.06 0.59 2.10
C HIS A 33 -16.50 1.94 1.54
N GLY A 34 -17.81 2.19 1.57
CA GLY A 34 -18.37 3.48 1.22
C GLY A 34 -17.89 4.55 2.18
N GLN A 35 -18.20 5.80 1.85
CA GLN A 35 -18.16 6.87 2.85
C GLN A 35 -19.22 6.56 3.92
N PRO A 36 -18.92 6.65 5.23
CA PRO A 36 -17.65 7.11 5.83
C PRO A 36 -16.73 5.99 6.35
N GLU A 37 -17.17 4.72 6.44
CA GLU A 37 -16.41 3.67 7.12
C GLU A 37 -15.05 3.41 6.47
N GLY A 38 -14.98 3.49 5.14
CA GLY A 38 -13.75 3.24 4.39
C GLY A 38 -12.70 4.28 4.64
N LEU A 39 -13.14 5.52 4.79
CA LEU A 39 -12.27 6.65 5.10
C LEU A 39 -11.63 6.47 6.48
N TYR A 40 -12.43 6.14 7.51
CA TYR A 40 -11.91 5.90 8.85
C TYR A 40 -10.92 4.74 8.89
N VAL A 41 -11.28 3.59 8.32
CA VAL A 41 -10.40 2.40 8.34
C VAL A 41 -9.10 2.68 7.58
N HIS A 42 -9.16 3.38 6.45
CA HIS A 42 -7.98 3.79 5.70
C HIS A 42 -7.07 4.73 6.49
N GLN A 43 -7.63 5.75 7.14
CA GLN A 43 -6.89 6.67 8.01
C GLN A 43 -6.25 5.94 9.20
N PHE A 44 -6.99 5.03 9.84
CA PHE A 44 -6.44 4.18 10.90
C PHE A 44 -5.32 3.26 10.38
N GLY A 45 -5.40 2.81 9.13
CA GLY A 45 -4.32 2.11 8.45
C GLY A 45 -3.03 2.91 8.42
N HIS A 46 -3.09 4.19 8.02
CA HIS A 46 -1.92 5.08 8.05
C HIS A 46 -1.37 5.28 9.46
N LEU A 47 -2.23 5.54 10.45
CA LEU A 47 -1.81 5.72 11.85
C LEU A 47 -1.13 4.46 12.40
N PHE A 48 -1.71 3.29 12.14
CA PHE A 48 -1.13 2.01 12.54
C PHE A 48 0.22 1.77 11.86
N PHE A 49 0.36 2.13 10.58
CA PHE A 49 1.60 2.00 9.85
C PHE A 49 2.69 2.95 10.40
N ILE A 50 2.35 4.22 10.68
CA ILE A 50 3.24 5.20 11.33
C ILE A 50 3.77 4.63 12.63
N PHE A 51 2.86 4.13 13.49
CA PHE A 51 3.23 3.53 14.77
C PHE A 51 4.16 2.32 14.56
N SER A 52 3.82 1.42 13.64
CA SER A 52 4.60 0.21 13.36
C SER A 52 6.02 0.54 12.87
N MET A 53 6.17 1.53 11.98
CA MET A 53 7.48 1.98 11.52
C MET A 53 8.28 2.68 12.62
N GLY A 54 7.61 3.46 13.48
CA GLY A 54 8.25 4.09 14.64
C GLY A 54 8.78 3.06 15.64
N VAL A 55 8.00 2.00 15.90
CA VAL A 55 8.44 0.86 16.73
C VAL A 55 9.60 0.13 16.08
N LEU A 56 9.55 -0.15 14.77
CA LEU A 56 10.65 -0.77 14.04
C LEU A 56 11.93 0.06 14.16
N GLU A 57 11.86 1.37 13.89
CA GLU A 57 12.97 2.31 14.01
C GLU A 57 13.59 2.31 15.41
N PHE A 58 12.74 2.36 16.44
CA PHE A 58 13.17 2.29 17.83
C PHE A 58 13.97 1.01 18.11
N TRP A 59 13.46 -0.15 17.68
CA TRP A 59 14.13 -1.43 17.90
C TRP A 59 15.43 -1.58 17.12
N LEU A 60 15.48 -1.11 15.86
CA LEU A 60 16.69 -1.15 15.04
C LEU A 60 17.84 -0.41 15.72
N ARG A 61 17.56 0.79 16.27
CA ARG A 61 18.54 1.58 17.03
C ARG A 61 18.91 0.93 18.35
N ASN A 62 17.91 0.53 19.14
CA ASN A 62 18.14 -0.02 20.48
C ASN A 62 18.96 -1.33 20.45
N ARG A 63 18.83 -2.12 19.36
CA ARG A 63 19.60 -3.36 19.14
C ARG A 63 20.91 -3.13 18.39
N ASN A 64 21.26 -1.89 18.03
CA ASN A 64 22.43 -1.56 17.21
C ASN A 64 22.48 -2.33 15.87
N LEU A 65 21.33 -2.74 15.33
CA LEU A 65 21.27 -3.50 14.07
C LEU A 65 21.74 -2.66 12.88
N THR A 66 21.58 -1.34 12.97
CA THR A 66 21.96 -0.37 11.94
C THR A 66 23.47 -0.29 11.67
N ARG A 67 24.30 -1.00 12.45
CA ARG A 67 25.73 -1.20 12.14
C ARG A 67 25.94 -2.09 10.92
N GLU A 68 25.01 -3.00 10.68
CA GLU A 68 25.03 -3.88 9.51
C GLU A 68 24.38 -3.17 8.31
N PRO A 69 25.03 -3.14 7.13
CA PRO A 69 24.55 -2.39 5.97
C PRO A 69 23.12 -2.76 5.55
N GLY A 70 22.74 -4.04 5.66
CA GLY A 70 21.39 -4.50 5.32
C GLY A 70 20.32 -3.84 6.19
N TRP A 71 20.54 -3.82 7.50
CA TRP A 71 19.63 -3.21 8.48
C TRP A 71 19.62 -1.68 8.40
N LEU A 72 20.72 -1.04 8.02
CA LEU A 72 20.76 0.40 7.76
C LEU A 72 19.80 0.81 6.63
N TYR A 73 19.75 0.04 5.53
CA TYR A 73 18.78 0.29 4.48
C TYR A 73 17.32 0.06 4.92
N ILE A 74 17.07 -0.95 5.76
CA ILE A 74 15.75 -1.17 6.38
C ILE A 74 15.36 0.02 7.27
N GLN A 75 16.32 0.61 7.98
CA GLN A 75 16.12 1.80 8.79
C GLN A 75 15.68 3.00 7.93
N PHE A 76 16.39 3.29 6.84
CA PHE A 76 16.01 4.35 5.92
C PHE A 76 14.63 4.11 5.31
N ALA A 77 14.33 2.87 4.93
CA ALA A 77 13.00 2.51 4.44
C ALA A 77 11.92 2.75 5.50
N ALA A 78 12.15 2.37 6.76
CA ALA A 78 11.20 2.57 7.85
C ALA A 78 10.91 4.05 8.09
N VAL A 79 11.95 4.90 8.13
CA VAL A 79 11.79 6.36 8.29
C VAL A 79 11.05 6.98 7.11
N LEU A 80 11.40 6.62 5.87
CA LEU A 80 10.73 7.15 4.68
C LEU A 80 9.28 6.68 4.57
N LEU A 81 8.97 5.43 4.90
CA LEU A 81 7.59 4.94 4.96
C LEU A 81 6.79 5.60 6.08
N LEU A 82 7.41 5.90 7.22
CA LEU A 82 6.79 6.68 8.28
C LEU A 82 6.41 8.08 7.77
N LEU A 83 7.35 8.79 7.14
CA LEU A 83 7.11 10.11 6.57
C LEU A 83 6.04 10.08 5.49
N TRP A 84 6.08 9.09 4.60
CA TRP A 84 5.05 8.90 3.57
C TRP A 84 3.66 8.68 4.18
N ASN A 85 3.53 7.89 5.26
CA ASN A 85 2.21 7.69 5.88
C ASN A 85 1.72 8.93 6.64
N VAL A 86 2.61 9.73 7.24
CA VAL A 86 2.23 11.03 7.84
C VAL A 86 1.70 11.97 6.76
N ASP A 87 2.40 12.03 5.63
CA ASP A 87 2.02 12.83 4.47
C ASP A 87 0.67 12.38 3.88
N ALA A 88 0.50 11.07 3.64
CA ALA A 88 -0.75 10.50 3.11
C ALA A 88 -1.94 10.76 4.05
N PHE A 89 -1.75 10.57 5.35
CA PHE A 89 -2.76 10.90 6.37
C PHE A 89 -3.16 12.37 6.30
N LEU A 90 -2.17 13.29 6.22
CA LEU A 90 -2.41 14.73 6.14
C LEU A 90 -3.16 15.11 4.87
N VAL A 91 -2.76 14.58 3.72
CA VAL A 91 -3.43 14.84 2.43
C VAL A 91 -4.89 14.41 2.51
N HIS A 92 -5.16 13.18 2.95
CA HIS A 92 -6.53 12.70 3.09
C HIS A 92 -7.35 13.52 4.11
N PHE A 93 -6.73 13.91 5.22
CA PHE A 93 -7.38 14.80 6.19
C PHE A 93 -7.76 16.15 5.56
N LEU A 94 -6.87 16.74 4.75
CA LEU A 94 -7.12 17.99 4.03
C LEU A 94 -8.18 17.84 2.92
N GLU A 95 -8.31 16.69 2.28
CA GLU A 95 -9.37 16.42 1.29
C GLU A 95 -10.77 16.51 1.91
N GLU A 96 -10.89 16.17 3.20
CA GLU A 96 -12.15 16.29 3.94
C GLU A 96 -12.44 17.73 4.42
N GLN A 97 -11.43 18.61 4.46
CA GLN A 97 -11.59 19.99 4.94
C GLN A 97 -12.08 20.93 3.84
N THR A 98 -13.35 20.84 3.48
CA THR A 98 -13.96 21.67 2.41
C THR A 98 -13.94 23.18 2.68
N VAL A 99 -13.75 23.61 3.92
CA VAL A 99 -13.58 25.02 4.29
C VAL A 99 -12.20 25.55 3.91
N LEU A 100 -11.18 24.69 3.95
CA LEU A 100 -9.78 25.05 3.68
C LEU A 100 -9.43 24.87 2.21
N LEU A 101 -9.94 23.81 1.58
CA LEU A 101 -9.65 23.47 0.18
C LEU A 101 -10.92 22.99 -0.54
N HIS A 102 -11.18 23.59 -1.69
CA HIS A 102 -12.14 23.06 -2.65
C HIS A 102 -11.40 22.28 -3.73
N ILE A 103 -11.63 20.97 -3.76
CA ILE A 103 -10.99 20.04 -4.69
C ILE A 103 -12.05 19.54 -5.67
N GLU A 104 -11.87 19.83 -6.94
CA GLU A 104 -12.75 19.39 -8.02
C GLU A 104 -11.99 18.48 -8.97
N LYS A 105 -12.49 17.26 -9.20
CA LYS A 105 -12.00 16.40 -10.28
C LYS A 105 -12.67 16.88 -11.58
N ILE A 106 -11.89 17.52 -12.45
CA ILE A 106 -12.39 17.99 -13.75
C ILE A 106 -12.48 16.79 -14.70
N ASP A 107 -11.44 15.96 -14.71
CA ASP A 107 -11.35 14.75 -15.53
C ASP A 107 -10.38 13.75 -14.87
N PRO A 108 -10.15 12.55 -15.45
CA PRO A 108 -9.28 11.54 -14.85
C PRO A 108 -7.82 11.97 -14.63
N TRP A 109 -7.35 13.01 -15.32
CA TRP A 109 -5.97 13.49 -15.30
C TRP A 109 -5.81 14.89 -14.69
N HIS A 110 -6.91 15.61 -14.48
CA HIS A 110 -6.87 16.98 -13.97
C HIS A 110 -7.71 17.14 -12.69
N ILE A 111 -7.04 17.65 -11.67
CA ILE A 111 -7.63 18.07 -10.41
C ILE A 111 -7.44 19.57 -10.27
N LYS A 112 -8.52 20.29 -10.00
CA LYS A 112 -8.48 21.71 -9.68
C LYS A 112 -8.49 21.89 -8.18
N ILE A 113 -7.50 22.62 -7.69
CA ILE A 113 -7.35 22.96 -6.27
C ILE A 113 -7.65 24.45 -6.13
N THR A 114 -8.72 24.78 -5.41
CA THR A 114 -9.07 26.18 -5.12
C THR A 114 -8.95 26.41 -3.62
N PRO A 115 -8.04 27.30 -3.16
CA PRO A 115 -7.91 27.59 -1.74
C PRO A 115 -9.18 28.27 -1.21
N GLY A 116 -9.79 27.70 -0.16
CA GLY A 116 -10.84 28.36 0.59
C GLY A 116 -10.25 29.53 1.38
N GLY A 117 -10.96 30.65 1.50
CA GLY A 117 -10.59 31.75 2.42
C GLY A 117 -9.19 32.39 2.25
N GLY A 118 -8.50 32.20 1.11
CA GLY A 118 -7.16 32.74 0.86
C GLY A 118 -5.99 31.91 1.42
N TRP A 119 -6.22 30.66 1.84
CA TRP A 119 -5.19 29.77 2.38
C TRP A 119 -4.27 29.14 1.30
N THR A 120 -3.60 29.98 0.50
CA THR A 120 -2.73 29.52 -0.60
C THR A 120 -1.60 28.61 -0.13
N SER A 121 -1.05 28.83 1.07
CA SER A 121 -0.03 27.97 1.65
C SER A 121 -0.51 26.53 1.88
N ILE A 122 -1.77 26.36 2.28
CA ILE A 122 -2.39 25.04 2.48
C ILE A 122 -2.59 24.34 1.13
N ALA A 123 -2.95 25.08 0.07
CA ALA A 123 -3.06 24.52 -1.28
C ALA A 123 -1.70 24.02 -1.81
N ILE A 124 -0.61 24.75 -1.53
CA ILE A 124 0.75 24.32 -1.88
C ILE A 124 1.14 23.07 -1.08
N LEU A 125 0.88 23.06 0.22
CA LEU A 125 1.14 21.90 1.08
C LEU A 125 0.40 20.66 0.57
N TYR A 126 -0.88 20.80 0.25
CA TYR A 126 -1.71 19.74 -0.33
C TYR A 126 -1.15 19.25 -1.67
N TYR A 127 -0.76 20.17 -2.57
CA TYR A 127 -0.18 19.81 -3.87
C TYR A 127 1.11 19.00 -3.70
N LEU A 128 2.00 19.42 -2.79
CA LEU A 128 3.25 18.71 -2.53
C LEU A 128 3.00 17.35 -1.87
N GLY A 129 2.11 17.25 -0.89
CA GLY A 129 1.79 15.98 -0.23
C GLY A 129 1.11 14.98 -1.17
N LYS A 130 0.41 15.45 -2.20
CA LYS A 130 -0.18 14.56 -3.21
C LYS A 130 0.87 13.89 -4.12
N LEU A 131 2.14 14.28 -4.02
CA LEU A 131 3.25 13.65 -4.73
C LEU A 131 3.78 12.44 -3.94
N ASP A 132 2.95 11.41 -3.79
CA ASP A 132 3.24 10.18 -3.03
C ASP A 132 4.61 9.54 -3.30
N HIS A 133 5.10 9.69 -4.54
CA HIS A 133 6.35 9.09 -4.99
C HIS A 133 7.60 9.68 -4.33
N LEU A 134 7.52 10.89 -3.75
CA LEU A 134 8.67 11.58 -3.17
C LEU A 134 9.29 10.80 -2.00
N PHE A 135 8.45 10.16 -1.18
CA PHE A 135 8.89 9.33 -0.05
C PHE A 135 8.74 7.83 -0.34
N CYS A 136 7.62 7.41 -0.96
CA CYS A 136 7.33 5.99 -1.14
C CYS A 136 8.35 5.29 -2.05
N VAL A 137 8.73 5.90 -3.18
CA VAL A 137 9.65 5.26 -4.13
C VAL A 137 11.06 5.09 -3.54
N PRO A 138 11.68 6.13 -2.95
CA PRO A 138 12.96 5.95 -2.24
C PRO A 138 12.88 4.91 -1.12
N ALA A 139 11.76 4.86 -0.39
CA ALA A 139 11.59 3.89 0.69
C ALA A 139 11.58 2.45 0.17
N MET A 140 10.83 2.18 -0.90
CA MET A 140 10.78 0.86 -1.54
C MET A 140 12.13 0.45 -2.12
N PHE A 141 12.88 1.40 -2.67
CA PHE A 141 14.24 1.16 -3.14
C PHE A 141 15.18 0.77 -1.99
N CYS A 142 15.18 1.53 -0.89
CA CYS A 142 15.95 1.19 0.31
C CYS A 142 15.54 -0.17 0.87
N LEU A 143 14.24 -0.47 0.95
CA LEU A 143 13.73 -1.75 1.45
C LEU A 143 14.27 -2.92 0.60
N LEU A 144 14.22 -2.79 -0.72
CA LEU A 144 14.73 -3.81 -1.64
C LEU A 144 16.23 -4.03 -1.45
N LEU A 145 17.02 -2.95 -1.32
CA LEU A 145 18.47 -3.05 -1.09
C LEU A 145 18.78 -3.72 0.26
N GLY A 146 18.05 -3.34 1.31
CA GLY A 146 18.19 -3.93 2.65
C GLY A 146 17.90 -5.42 2.64
N LEU A 147 16.76 -5.83 2.06
CA LEU A 147 16.38 -7.24 1.96
C LEU A 147 17.39 -8.06 1.13
N LYS A 148 17.83 -7.54 -0.02
CA LYS A 148 18.85 -8.20 -0.85
C LYS A 148 20.15 -8.40 -0.09
N ARG A 149 20.55 -7.40 0.71
CA ARG A 149 21.78 -7.47 1.49
C ARG A 149 21.67 -8.50 2.62
N LEU A 150 20.58 -8.46 3.38
CA LEU A 150 20.32 -9.43 4.46
C LEU A 150 20.27 -10.87 3.92
N ALA A 151 19.62 -11.09 2.77
CA ALA A 151 19.57 -12.40 2.14
C ALA A 151 20.96 -12.91 1.72
N ARG A 152 21.82 -12.02 1.19
CA ARG A 152 23.20 -12.37 0.81
C ARG A 152 24.06 -12.70 2.03
N ASP A 153 23.97 -11.90 3.09
CA ASP A 153 24.76 -12.11 4.30
C ASP A 153 24.31 -13.41 5.03
N ALA A 154 23.01 -13.72 4.99
CA ALA A 154 22.47 -14.99 5.47
C ALA A 154 22.91 -16.21 4.63
N ALA A 155 23.02 -16.06 3.30
CA ALA A 155 23.52 -17.13 2.44
C ALA A 155 25.01 -17.40 2.67
N ARG A 156 25.82 -16.35 2.85
CA ARG A 156 27.25 -16.47 3.12
C ARG A 156 27.55 -17.15 4.45
N SER A 157 26.87 -16.74 5.51
CA SER A 157 27.05 -17.35 6.84
C SER A 157 26.73 -18.85 6.87
N ARG A 158 25.77 -19.33 6.06
CA ARG A 158 25.49 -20.77 5.92
C ARG A 158 26.62 -21.54 5.23
N LEU A 159 27.25 -20.96 4.21
CA LEU A 159 28.38 -21.60 3.52
C LEU A 159 29.60 -21.74 4.44
N ASP A 160 29.83 -20.73 5.29
CA ASP A 160 30.94 -20.75 6.26
C ASP A 160 30.71 -21.79 7.37
N THR A 161 29.45 -22.11 7.73
CA THR A 161 29.15 -23.18 8.70
C THR A 161 29.28 -24.59 8.13
N ASP A 162 29.11 -24.75 6.82
CA ASP A 162 29.15 -26.05 6.14
C ASP A 162 30.57 -26.44 5.66
N ASN A 163 31.55 -25.54 5.76
CA ASN A 163 32.94 -25.76 5.35
C ASN A 163 33.93 -25.28 6.45
N PRO A 164 34.02 -26.00 7.59
CA PRO A 164 34.82 -25.62 8.76
C PRO A 164 36.34 -25.66 8.54
#